data_AF-A0A812VYL5-F1
#
_entry.id   AF-A0A812VYL5-F1
#
_cell.length_a   1.000
_cell.length_b   1.000
_cell.length_c   1.000
_cell.angle_alpha   90.00
_cell.angle_beta   90.00
_cell.angle_gamma   90.00
#
_symmetry.space_group_name_H-M   'P 1'
#
loop_
_entity.id
_entity.type
_entity.pdbx_description
1 polymer ?
#
loop_
_entity_poly.entity_id
_entity_poly.type
_entity_poly.pdbx_seq_one_letter_code
_entity_poly.pdbx_strand_id
1 'polypeptide(L)'
;MTSSQSTLKAIVANFPRPNEGFVSEPASWGSLGHPELCHRPCVYILKGSVCRYGASCQFCHHGPGQHSPMPKLDQEQRARLQGLSEEDRVSLLIPHIREKALAAGLPEEVEDFICVLKKNSNQTSHIEPYDDDHRRKNIPRKEFCRLKKTLRNMNLTALIKLLDPLLPTEDEELATSFQKLLVKFEL
;
A
#
# COMPACT_ATOMS: atom_id res chain seq x y z
N MET A 1 -4.06 47.59 -34.93
CA MET A 1 -4.67 47.90 -33.62
C MET A 1 -5.29 46.62 -33.06
N THR A 2 -4.52 45.86 -32.28
CA THR A 2 -4.88 44.51 -31.78
C THR A 2 -5.22 44.60 -30.29
N SER A 3 -6.49 44.84 -29.97
CA SER A 3 -6.95 45.16 -28.60
C SER A 3 -7.76 44.04 -27.93
N SER A 4 -7.51 42.77 -28.29
CA SER A 4 -8.31 41.63 -27.80
C SER A 4 -7.55 40.61 -26.98
N GLN A 5 -6.22 40.75 -26.82
CA GLN A 5 -5.40 39.83 -26.00
C GLN A 5 -5.32 40.24 -24.51
N SER A 6 -5.76 41.44 -24.16
CA SER A 6 -5.66 41.99 -22.80
C SER A 6 -6.73 41.44 -21.83
N THR A 7 -7.87 40.99 -22.33
CA THR A 7 -9.02 40.59 -21.51
C THR A 7 -8.87 39.19 -20.92
N LEU A 8 -8.28 38.23 -21.65
CA LEU A 8 -8.11 36.86 -21.14
C LEU A 8 -7.11 36.78 -19.98
N LYS A 9 -6.01 37.55 -20.03
CA LYS A 9 -5.06 37.64 -18.90
C LYS A 9 -5.70 38.24 -17.65
N ALA A 10 -6.58 39.23 -17.80
CA ALA A 10 -7.30 39.84 -16.69
C ALA A 10 -8.34 38.89 -16.07
N ILE A 11 -9.01 38.08 -16.89
CA ILE A 11 -9.94 37.04 -16.42
C ILE A 11 -9.20 35.96 -15.63
N VAL A 12 -8.06 35.47 -16.12
CA VAL A 12 -7.23 34.46 -15.43
C VAL A 12 -6.66 34.99 -14.11
N ALA A 13 -6.35 36.29 -14.02
CA ALA A 13 -5.84 36.93 -12.80
C ALA A 13 -6.91 37.10 -11.69
N ASN A 14 -8.20 37.06 -12.04
CA ASN A 14 -9.32 37.15 -11.11
C ASN A 14 -9.84 35.79 -10.64
N PHE A 15 -9.27 34.68 -11.11
CA PHE A 15 -9.54 33.39 -10.48
C PHE A 15 -8.92 33.38 -9.07
N PRO A 16 -9.69 33.03 -8.03
CA PRO A 16 -9.17 32.98 -6.67
C PRO A 16 -7.93 32.07 -6.63
N ARG A 17 -6.88 32.55 -5.95
CA ARG A 17 -5.68 31.74 -5.69
C ARG A 17 -6.12 30.51 -4.92
N PRO A 18 -5.71 29.28 -5.30
CA PRO A 18 -6.08 28.07 -4.59
C PRO A 18 -5.21 27.94 -3.34
N ASN A 19 -5.35 28.86 -2.37
CA ASN A 19 -4.90 28.62 -0.99
C ASN A 19 -5.45 29.62 0.03
N GLU A 20 -6.77 29.70 0.20
CA GLU A 20 -7.37 30.24 1.43
C GLU A 20 -8.51 29.29 1.81
N GLY A 21 -8.16 28.23 2.54
CA GLY A 21 -9.11 27.24 3.03
C GLY A 21 -8.77 25.82 2.56
N PHE A 22 -8.03 25.09 3.40
CA PHE A 22 -8.00 23.64 3.38
C PHE A 22 -9.43 23.15 3.62
N VAL A 23 -10.19 23.00 2.53
CA VAL A 23 -11.44 22.23 2.59
C VAL A 23 -10.97 20.80 2.81
N SER A 24 -11.19 20.26 4.00
CA SER A 24 -11.07 18.83 4.24
C SER A 24 -12.09 18.16 3.33
N GLU A 25 -11.66 17.82 2.10
CA GLU A 25 -12.47 17.01 1.20
C GLU A 25 -12.90 15.75 1.94
N PRO A 26 -14.14 15.28 1.73
CA PRO A 26 -14.59 14.05 2.35
C PRO A 26 -13.59 12.93 2.01
N ALA A 27 -13.35 12.07 3.00
CA ALA A 27 -12.57 10.86 2.79
C ALA A 27 -13.10 10.13 1.54
N SER A 28 -12.19 9.75 0.67
CA SER A 28 -12.51 8.99 -0.53
C SER A 28 -12.53 7.50 -0.25
N TRP A 29 -13.05 6.69 -1.17
CA TRP A 29 -12.89 5.22 -1.12
C TRP A 29 -11.43 4.80 -0.98
N GLY A 30 -10.51 5.52 -1.65
CA GLY A 30 -9.09 5.26 -1.51
C GLY A 30 -8.49 5.63 -0.14
N SER A 31 -9.18 6.42 0.67
CA SER A 31 -8.77 6.76 2.04
C SER A 31 -9.09 5.67 3.07
N LEU A 32 -9.93 4.70 2.74
CA LEU A 32 -10.31 3.62 3.65
C LEU A 32 -9.06 2.85 4.09
N GLY A 33 -8.92 2.63 5.39
CA GLY A 33 -7.77 1.94 5.98
C GLY A 33 -6.51 2.79 6.15
N HIS A 34 -6.56 4.12 6.02
CA HIS A 34 -5.38 4.96 6.29
C HIS A 34 -4.87 4.78 7.73
N PRO A 35 -3.53 4.68 7.96
CA PRO A 35 -2.43 4.76 6.97
C PRO A 35 -2.01 3.41 6.37
N GLU A 36 -2.40 2.29 6.99
CA GLU A 36 -1.82 0.97 6.70
C GLU A 36 -2.39 0.33 5.42
N LEU A 37 -3.70 0.47 5.22
CA LEU A 37 -4.46 -0.14 4.14
C LEU A 37 -4.95 0.85 3.07
N CYS A 38 -4.74 2.16 3.27
CA CYS A 38 -5.14 3.15 2.27
C CYS A 38 -4.46 2.94 0.91
N HIS A 39 -5.13 3.42 -0.13
CA HIS A 39 -4.57 3.49 -1.46
C HIS A 39 -3.49 4.58 -1.56
N ARG A 40 -2.76 4.60 -2.67
CA ARG A 40 -1.77 5.65 -2.93
C ARG A 40 -2.42 7.05 -2.82
N PRO A 41 -1.66 8.08 -2.43
CA PRO A 41 -2.18 9.44 -2.32
C PRO A 41 -2.80 9.91 -3.64
N CYS A 42 -3.92 10.63 -3.55
CA CYS A 42 -4.54 11.29 -4.68
C CYS A 42 -3.66 12.43 -5.16
N VAL A 43 -3.33 12.43 -6.46
CA VAL A 43 -2.45 13.44 -7.05
C VAL A 43 -3.08 14.84 -7.01
N TYR A 44 -4.40 14.95 -7.06
CA TYR A 44 -5.11 16.24 -6.95
C TYR A 44 -4.98 16.82 -5.55
N ILE A 45 -5.29 16.01 -4.52
CA ILE A 45 -5.17 16.41 -3.12
C ILE A 45 -3.72 16.71 -2.73
N LEU A 46 -2.77 15.89 -3.20
CA LEU A 46 -1.35 16.11 -2.94
C LEU A 46 -0.85 17.44 -3.51
N LYS A 47 -1.44 17.91 -4.63
CA LYS A 47 -1.14 19.21 -5.25
C LYS A 47 -1.93 20.37 -4.62
N GLY A 48 -2.79 20.11 -3.63
CA GLY A 48 -3.66 21.12 -3.02
C GLY A 48 -4.82 21.55 -3.91
N SER A 49 -5.21 20.72 -4.88
CA SER A 49 -6.36 20.96 -5.75
C SER A 49 -7.53 20.04 -5.39
N VAL A 50 -8.74 20.51 -5.67
CA VAL A 50 -9.98 19.73 -5.53
C VAL A 50 -9.95 18.50 -6.43
N CYS A 51 -10.24 17.34 -5.87
CA CYS A 51 -10.37 16.10 -6.63
C CYS A 51 -11.71 16.06 -7.36
N ARG A 52 -11.65 16.00 -8.70
CA ARG A 52 -12.84 15.88 -9.56
C ARG A 52 -13.69 14.62 -9.35
N TYR A 53 -13.14 13.59 -8.70
CA TYR A 53 -13.86 12.34 -8.41
C TYR A 53 -14.56 12.39 -7.03
N GLY A 54 -14.27 13.39 -6.20
CA GLY A 54 -14.87 13.52 -4.87
C GLY A 54 -14.74 12.24 -4.04
N ALA A 55 -15.82 11.86 -3.36
CA ALA A 55 -15.86 10.66 -2.51
C ALA A 55 -15.52 9.38 -3.28
N SER A 56 -15.95 9.22 -4.54
CA SER A 56 -15.74 8.00 -5.35
C SER A 56 -14.29 7.79 -5.83
N CYS A 57 -13.36 8.69 -5.48
CA CYS A 57 -11.96 8.53 -5.82
C CYS A 57 -11.35 7.27 -5.19
N GLN A 58 -10.69 6.45 -6.00
CA GLN A 58 -9.96 5.25 -5.54
C GLN A 58 -8.59 5.56 -4.92
N PHE A 59 -8.23 6.85 -4.79
CA PHE A 59 -6.96 7.28 -4.22
C PHE A 59 -7.19 8.03 -2.92
N CYS A 60 -6.25 7.91 -1.98
CA CYS A 60 -6.38 8.48 -0.64
C CYS A 60 -6.38 10.01 -0.68
N HIS A 61 -7.37 10.62 -0.02
CA HIS A 61 -7.54 12.06 0.11
C HIS A 61 -6.94 12.63 1.42
N HIS A 62 -6.17 11.85 2.17
CA HIS A 62 -5.42 12.41 3.30
C HIS A 62 -4.36 13.40 2.79
N GLY A 63 -4.27 14.54 3.47
CA GLY A 63 -3.50 15.69 3.01
C GLY A 63 -1.98 15.45 2.94
N PRO A 64 -1.23 16.40 2.36
CA PRO A 64 0.22 16.38 2.36
C PRO A 64 0.76 16.22 3.80
N GLY A 65 1.69 15.29 4.02
CA GLY A 65 2.27 15.00 5.34
C GLY A 65 1.52 13.95 6.17
N GLN A 66 0.32 13.53 5.78
CA GLN A 66 -0.37 12.39 6.40
C GLN A 66 0.10 11.04 5.83
N HIS A 67 0.73 11.06 4.66
CA HIS A 67 1.38 9.89 4.12
C HIS A 67 2.87 9.89 4.47
N SER A 68 3.31 8.84 5.15
CA SER A 68 4.73 8.59 5.34
C SER A 68 5.40 8.28 3.99
N PRO A 69 6.62 8.77 3.73
CA PRO A 69 7.36 8.42 2.51
C PRO A 69 7.62 6.92 2.50
N MET A 70 6.83 6.20 1.70
CA MET A 70 6.96 4.76 1.58
C MET A 70 8.27 4.41 0.87
N PRO A 71 9.13 3.58 1.48
CA PRO A 71 10.36 3.17 0.83
C PRO A 71 10.01 2.26 -0.35
N LYS A 72 10.66 2.50 -1.49
CA LYS A 72 10.51 1.65 -2.68
C LYS A 72 11.63 0.62 -2.69
N LEU A 73 11.30 -0.62 -3.05
CA LEU A 73 12.32 -1.59 -3.40
C LEU A 73 13.10 -1.08 -4.62
N ASP A 74 14.42 -1.07 -4.49
CA ASP A 74 15.30 -0.84 -5.63
C ASP A 74 15.19 -1.98 -6.66
N GLN A 75 15.82 -1.81 -7.81
CA GLN A 75 15.73 -2.79 -8.90
C GLN A 75 16.27 -4.16 -8.48
N GLU A 76 17.34 -4.18 -7.69
CA GLU A 76 17.99 -5.41 -7.25
C GLU A 76 17.14 -6.14 -6.21
N GLN A 77 16.61 -5.43 -5.23
CA GLN A 77 15.69 -5.94 -4.22
C GLN A 77 14.42 -6.51 -4.84
N ARG A 78 13.86 -5.83 -5.85
CA ARG A 78 12.69 -6.33 -6.59
C ARG A 78 13.01 -7.61 -7.34
N ALA A 79 14.12 -7.64 -8.08
CA ALA A 79 14.54 -8.83 -8.83
C ALA A 79 14.78 -10.02 -7.89
N ARG A 80 15.41 -9.79 -6.73
CA ARG A 80 15.61 -10.82 -5.71
C ARG A 80 14.31 -11.35 -5.16
N LEU A 81 13.38 -10.47 -4.78
CA LEU A 81 12.08 -10.88 -4.24
C LEU A 81 11.27 -11.68 -5.28
N GLN A 82 11.36 -11.30 -6.56
CA GLN A 82 10.72 -12.02 -7.67
C GLN A 82 11.40 -13.35 -8.00
N GLY A 83 12.70 -13.49 -7.72
CA GLY A 83 13.45 -14.73 -7.90
C GLY A 83 13.29 -15.74 -6.75
N LEU A 84 12.64 -15.36 -5.65
CA LEU A 84 12.31 -16.29 -4.57
C LEU A 84 11.20 -17.25 -5.01
N SER A 85 11.19 -18.45 -4.44
CA SER A 85 10.02 -19.31 -4.52
C SER A 85 8.82 -18.63 -3.88
N GLU A 86 7.62 -19.03 -4.28
CA GLU A 86 6.36 -18.58 -3.68
C GLU A 86 6.39 -18.75 -2.16
N GLU A 87 6.75 -19.93 -1.68
CA GLU A 87 6.86 -20.28 -0.26
C GLU A 87 7.81 -19.35 0.49
N ASP A 88 8.98 -19.05 -0.08
CA ASP A 88 9.98 -18.19 0.54
C ASP A 88 9.53 -16.74 0.61
N ARG A 89 8.85 -16.27 -0.43
CA ARG A 89 8.32 -14.91 -0.49
C ARG A 89 7.21 -14.72 0.54
N VAL A 90 6.25 -15.64 0.62
CA VAL A 90 5.18 -15.64 1.65
C VAL A 90 5.81 -15.67 3.04
N SER A 91 6.73 -16.61 3.26
CA SER A 91 7.49 -16.75 4.49
C SER A 91 8.18 -15.46 4.90
N LEU A 92 8.89 -14.79 3.98
CA LEU A 92 9.60 -13.55 4.25
C LEU A 92 8.68 -12.38 4.60
N LEU A 93 7.50 -12.31 3.98
CA LEU A 93 6.56 -11.18 4.15
C LEU A 93 5.66 -11.32 5.38
N ILE A 94 5.25 -12.54 5.77
CA ILE A 94 4.38 -12.80 6.95
C ILE A 94 4.78 -12.04 8.23
N PRO A 95 6.05 -12.08 8.72
CA PRO A 95 6.38 -11.40 9.97
C PRO A 95 6.16 -9.88 9.89
N HIS A 96 6.43 -9.28 8.73
CA HIS A 96 6.19 -7.85 8.50
C HIS A 96 4.70 -7.53 8.38
N ILE A 97 3.94 -8.40 7.71
CA ILE A 97 2.49 -8.28 7.59
C ILE A 97 1.83 -8.35 8.98
N ARG A 98 2.23 -9.29 9.84
CA ARG A 98 1.76 -9.40 11.22
C ARG A 98 2.08 -8.17 12.06
N GLU A 99 3.31 -7.67 11.98
CA GLU A 99 3.73 -6.45 12.67
C GLU A 99 2.83 -5.25 12.30
N LYS A 100 2.52 -5.10 11.01
CA LYS A 100 1.65 -4.02 10.52
C LYS A 100 0.17 -4.25 10.84
N ALA A 101 -0.30 -5.49 10.83
CA ALA A 101 -1.65 -5.85 11.24
C ALA A 101 -1.92 -5.49 12.70
N LEU A 102 -0.96 -5.77 13.59
CA LEU A 102 -1.03 -5.39 14.99
C LEU A 102 -1.10 -3.87 15.16
N ALA A 103 -0.27 -3.12 14.42
CA ALA A 103 -0.31 -1.66 14.44
C ALA A 103 -1.63 -1.08 13.89
N ALA A 104 -2.27 -1.78 12.95
CA ALA A 104 -3.57 -1.42 12.38
C ALA A 104 -4.77 -1.85 13.22
N GLY A 105 -4.57 -2.66 14.28
CA GLY A 105 -5.67 -3.22 15.08
C GLY A 105 -6.45 -4.34 14.38
N LEU A 106 -5.84 -5.02 13.41
CA LEU A 106 -6.45 -6.07 12.59
C LEU A 106 -5.69 -7.42 12.61
N PRO A 107 -5.28 -7.95 13.78
CA PRO A 107 -4.52 -9.19 13.82
C PRO A 107 -5.34 -10.40 13.33
N GLU A 108 -6.63 -10.47 13.68
CA GLU A 108 -7.49 -11.62 13.37
C GLU A 108 -7.76 -11.73 11.86
N GLU A 109 -8.16 -10.64 11.22
CA GLU A 109 -8.46 -10.63 9.79
C GLU A 109 -7.22 -10.94 8.95
N VAL A 110 -6.05 -10.49 9.42
CA VAL A 110 -4.79 -10.75 8.73
C VAL A 110 -4.33 -12.18 8.93
N GLU A 111 -4.55 -12.79 10.10
CA GLU A 111 -4.25 -14.22 10.29
C GLU A 111 -5.14 -15.12 9.43
N ASP A 112 -6.42 -14.79 9.26
CA ASP A 112 -7.31 -15.51 8.33
C ASP A 112 -6.75 -15.45 6.91
N PHE A 113 -6.34 -14.25 6.45
CA PHE A 113 -5.71 -14.08 5.15
C PHE A 113 -4.38 -14.85 5.02
N ILE A 114 -3.53 -14.82 6.06
CA ILE A 114 -2.27 -15.59 6.10
C ILE A 114 -2.54 -17.09 6.05
N CYS A 115 -3.59 -17.57 6.71
CA CYS A 115 -3.98 -18.98 6.70
C CYS A 115 -4.31 -19.44 5.27
N VAL A 116 -5.11 -18.65 4.54
CA VAL A 116 -5.45 -18.92 3.13
C VAL A 116 -4.20 -18.90 2.25
N LEU A 117 -3.32 -17.90 2.41
CA LEU A 117 -2.06 -17.82 1.66
C LEU A 117 -1.16 -19.06 1.86
N LYS A 118 -1.06 -19.57 3.08
CA LYS A 118 -0.25 -20.76 3.39
C LYS A 118 -0.83 -22.04 2.79
N LYS A 119 -2.16 -22.18 2.83
CA LYS A 119 -2.88 -23.31 2.23
C LYS A 119 -2.64 -23.40 0.72
N ASN A 120 -2.64 -22.26 0.03
CA ASN A 120 -2.42 -22.20 -1.42
C ASN A 120 -0.95 -22.43 -1.81
N SER A 121 -0.01 -22.06 -0.95
CA SER A 121 1.44 -22.22 -1.18
C SER A 121 1.99 -23.60 -0.74
N ASN A 122 1.15 -24.63 -0.59
CA ASN A 122 1.52 -25.98 -0.10
C ASN A 122 2.23 -26.00 1.27
N GLN A 123 2.03 -24.98 2.11
CA GLN A 123 2.70 -24.88 3.41
C GLN A 123 1.88 -25.63 4.47
N THR A 124 2.18 -26.92 4.67
CA THR A 124 1.75 -27.65 5.87
C THR A 124 2.42 -27.05 7.10
N SER A 125 1.61 -26.81 8.12
CA SER A 125 1.94 -26.12 9.37
C SER A 125 3.15 -26.71 10.10
N HIS A 126 4.29 -26.02 10.04
CA HIS A 126 5.22 -25.96 11.18
C HIS A 126 5.89 -24.59 11.23
N ILE A 127 5.60 -23.83 12.28
CA ILE A 127 6.33 -22.59 12.61
C ILE A 127 7.68 -23.06 13.16
N GLU A 128 8.62 -23.33 12.26
CA GLU A 128 10.01 -23.54 12.66
C GLU A 128 10.56 -22.25 13.29
N PRO A 129 11.45 -22.36 14.29
CA PRO A 129 12.09 -21.23 14.94
C PRO A 129 12.66 -20.23 13.93
N TYR A 130 12.59 -18.96 14.29
CA TYR A 130 13.02 -17.79 13.52
C TYR A 130 14.55 -17.80 13.28
N ASP A 131 15.05 -18.75 12.49
CA ASP A 131 16.45 -18.82 12.08
C ASP A 131 16.64 -18.08 10.75
N ASP A 132 17.31 -16.94 10.84
CA ASP A 132 17.51 -16.04 9.73
C ASP A 132 18.44 -16.61 8.64
N ASP A 133 19.26 -17.61 8.98
CA ASP A 133 20.19 -18.21 8.02
C ASP A 133 19.49 -19.23 7.08
N HIS A 134 18.50 -19.98 7.56
CA HIS A 134 17.75 -20.94 6.74
C HIS A 134 16.94 -20.27 5.62
N ARG A 135 16.33 -19.12 5.90
CA ARG A 135 15.48 -18.38 4.95
C ARG A 135 16.24 -17.52 3.96
N ARG A 136 17.53 -17.29 4.23
CA ARG A 136 18.37 -16.45 3.39
C ARG A 136 18.66 -17.09 2.03
N LYS A 137 18.54 -18.43 1.88
CA LYS A 137 18.68 -19.22 0.63
C LYS A 137 19.61 -18.56 -0.42
N ASN A 138 20.88 -18.41 -0.07
CA ASN A 138 21.97 -17.83 -0.88
C ASN A 138 22.01 -16.30 -1.05
N ILE A 139 21.14 -15.51 -0.43
CA ILE A 139 21.24 -14.05 -0.43
C ILE A 139 22.38 -13.62 0.50
N PRO A 140 23.32 -12.76 0.09
CA PRO A 140 24.30 -12.16 1.01
C PRO A 140 23.64 -11.50 2.23
N ARG A 141 24.14 -11.79 3.45
CA ARG A 141 23.56 -11.32 4.72
C ARG A 141 23.29 -9.82 4.75
N LYS A 142 24.22 -9.01 4.22
CA LYS A 142 24.08 -7.55 4.15
C LYS A 142 22.87 -7.12 3.32
N GLU A 143 22.63 -7.77 2.20
CA GLU A 143 21.52 -7.44 1.28
C GLU A 143 20.18 -7.90 1.85
N PHE A 144 20.15 -9.08 2.47
CA PHE A 144 18.98 -9.59 3.18
C PHE A 144 18.56 -8.65 4.32
N CYS A 145 19.52 -8.16 5.12
CA CYS A 145 19.25 -7.16 6.14
C CYS A 145 18.70 -5.84 5.56
N ARG A 146 19.22 -5.40 4.41
CA ARG A 146 18.71 -4.19 3.72
C ARG A 146 17.28 -4.38 3.23
N LEU A 147 16.98 -5.53 2.62
CA LEU A 147 15.64 -5.88 2.17
C LEU A 147 14.65 -5.88 3.34
N LYS A 148 14.95 -6.59 4.43
CA LYS A 148 14.11 -6.61 5.64
C LYS A 148 13.87 -5.23 6.23
N LYS A 149 14.91 -4.39 6.28
CA LYS A 149 14.78 -3.00 6.75
C LYS A 149 13.81 -2.20 5.88
N THR A 150 13.86 -2.39 4.56
CA THR A 150 12.90 -1.77 3.63
C THR A 150 11.48 -2.30 3.86
N LEU A 151 11.30 -3.61 3.95
CA LEU A 151 9.98 -4.25 4.16
C LEU A 151 9.32 -3.79 5.46
N ARG A 152 10.06 -3.73 6.56
CA ARG A 152 9.53 -3.25 7.87
C ARG A 152 8.96 -1.82 7.82
N ASN A 153 9.52 -0.99 6.94
CA ASN A 153 9.12 0.41 6.81
C ASN A 153 8.03 0.63 5.76
N MET A 154 7.55 -0.42 5.09
CA MET A 154 6.37 -0.36 4.22
C MET A 154 5.08 -0.41 5.04
N ASN A 155 3.98 0.03 4.44
CA ASN A 155 2.65 -0.15 5.01
C ASN A 155 2.07 -1.52 4.61
N LEU A 156 0.98 -1.92 5.27
CA LEU A 156 0.34 -3.21 5.04
C LEU A 156 -0.07 -3.41 3.56
N THR A 157 -0.68 -2.41 2.91
CA THR A 157 -1.04 -2.49 1.47
C THR A 157 0.17 -2.78 0.58
N ALA A 158 1.31 -2.13 0.82
CA ALA A 158 2.50 -2.34 0.01
C ALA A 158 3.09 -3.74 0.21
N LEU A 159 3.08 -4.26 1.44
CA LEU A 159 3.52 -5.63 1.72
C LEU A 159 2.61 -6.66 1.03
N ILE A 160 1.30 -6.47 1.08
CA ILE A 160 0.34 -7.37 0.42
C ILE A 160 0.51 -7.33 -1.10
N LYS A 161 0.75 -6.15 -1.70
CA LYS A 161 1.00 -6.04 -3.14
C LYS A 161 2.25 -6.78 -3.63
N LEU A 162 3.21 -7.06 -2.75
CA LEU A 162 4.36 -7.90 -3.11
C LEU A 162 3.98 -9.38 -3.25
N LEU A 163 2.80 -9.76 -2.77
CA LEU A 163 2.18 -11.06 -2.97
C LEU A 163 1.32 -11.14 -4.22
N ASP A 164 0.98 -10.02 -4.90
CA ASP A 164 0.09 -10.01 -6.09
C ASP A 164 0.40 -11.10 -7.14
N PRO A 165 1.67 -11.39 -7.51
CA PRO A 165 1.99 -12.47 -8.45
C PRO A 165 1.62 -13.89 -7.96
N LEU A 166 1.28 -14.05 -6.68
CA LEU A 166 0.84 -15.28 -6.02
C LEU A 166 -0.66 -15.30 -5.74
N LEU A 167 -1.37 -14.21 -6.04
CA LEU A 167 -2.82 -14.18 -5.88
C LEU A 167 -3.42 -14.77 -7.16
N PRO A 168 -3.91 -16.03 -7.15
CA PRO A 168 -4.66 -16.58 -8.28
C PRO A 168 -5.79 -15.63 -8.66
N THR A 169 -5.87 -15.30 -9.95
CA THR A 169 -6.91 -14.42 -10.51
C THR A 169 -8.32 -14.99 -10.36
N GLU A 170 -8.45 -16.27 -9.98
CA GLU A 170 -9.71 -17.00 -9.91
C GLU A 170 -10.04 -17.58 -8.52
N ASP A 171 -9.19 -17.42 -7.50
CA ASP A 171 -9.55 -17.86 -6.13
C ASP A 171 -10.47 -16.83 -5.47
N GLU A 172 -11.76 -17.12 -5.54
CA GLU A 172 -12.82 -16.35 -4.90
C GLU A 172 -12.62 -16.26 -3.37
N GLU A 173 -12.05 -17.29 -2.74
CA GLU A 173 -11.78 -17.34 -1.30
C GLU A 173 -10.71 -16.31 -0.87
N LEU A 174 -9.63 -16.17 -1.65
CA LEU A 174 -8.54 -15.24 -1.38
C LEU A 174 -8.93 -13.79 -1.66
N ALA A 175 -9.64 -13.55 -2.76
CA ALA A 175 -10.21 -12.25 -3.09
C ALA A 175 -11.23 -11.80 -2.02
N THR A 176 -12.08 -12.72 -1.55
CA THR A 176 -13.04 -12.46 -0.47
C THR A 176 -12.33 -12.15 0.85
N SER A 177 -11.26 -12.88 1.18
CA SER A 177 -10.47 -12.60 2.39
C SER A 177 -9.80 -11.22 2.34
N PHE A 178 -9.28 -10.81 1.18
CA PHE A 178 -8.71 -9.48 1.00
C PHE A 178 -9.79 -8.38 1.05
N GLN A 179 -10.97 -8.65 0.49
CA GLN A 179 -12.10 -7.71 0.58
C GLN A 179 -12.58 -7.54 2.03
N LYS A 180 -12.63 -8.62 2.83
CA LYS A 180 -12.94 -8.54 4.27
C LYS A 180 -11.97 -7.65 5.04
N LEU A 181 -10.68 -7.71 4.72
CA LEU A 181 -9.66 -6.82 5.30
C LEU A 181 -9.94 -5.34 5.02
N LEU A 182 -10.49 -5.02 3.84
CA LEU A 182 -10.81 -3.64 3.45
C LEU A 182 -12.14 -3.16 4.05
N VAL A 183 -13.14 -4.02 4.15
CA VAL A 183 -14.50 -3.67 4.62
C VAL A 183 -14.55 -3.37 6.12
N LYS A 184 -13.62 -3.88 6.94
CA LYS A 184 -13.60 -3.58 8.39
C LYS A 184 -13.31 -2.09 8.71
N PHE A 185 -12.93 -1.28 7.72
CA PHE A 185 -12.78 0.17 7.85
C PHE A 185 -14.02 0.98 7.43
N GLU A 186 -15.14 0.33 7.09
CA GLU A 186 -16.40 0.99 6.70
C GLU A 186 -17.37 1.25 7.87
N LEU A 187 -16.96 1.07 9.13
CA LEU A 187 -17.79 1.32 10.33
C LEU A 187 -17.29 2.50 11.16
#